data_AF-A0A7K2NSC3-F1
#
_entry.id   AF-A0A7K2NSC3-F1
#
_cell.length_a   1.000
_cell.length_b   1.000
_cell.length_c   1.000
_cell.angle_alpha   90.00
_cell.angle_beta   90.00
_cell.angle_gamma   90.00
#
_symmetry.space_group_name_H-M   'P 1'
#
loop_
_entity.id
_entity.type
_entity.pdbx_description
1 polymer ?
#
loop_
_entity_poly.entity_id
_entity_poly.type
_entity_poly.pdbx_seq_one_letter_code
_entity_poly.pdbx_strand_id
1 'polypeptide(L)'
;LVEAAGARLQRLLLGPAAAHLGSGPVVVVPPGRLHRVPWALLPVLRDRVLSVSPSASSWLRARDTAPPPGGRQVLVRGPGLASGGAEVPELAERYAGAGPPG
;
A
#
# COMPACT_ATOMS: atom_id res chain seq x y z
N LEU A 1 4.95 -23.19 -2.21
CA LEU A 1 5.79 -22.54 -3.25
C LEU A 1 5.90 -21.03 -3.02
N VAL A 2 4.79 -20.31 -2.93
CA VAL A 2 4.74 -18.84 -2.72
C VAL A 2 5.52 -18.40 -1.47
N GLU A 3 5.34 -19.08 -0.34
CA GLU A 3 6.09 -18.83 0.90
C GLU A 3 7.61 -18.95 0.73
N ALA A 4 8.07 -20.05 0.11
CA ALA A 4 9.48 -20.28 -0.14
C ALA A 4 10.09 -19.24 -1.08
N ALA A 5 9.32 -18.77 -2.08
CA ALA A 5 9.71 -17.68 -2.96
C ALA A 5 9.84 -16.35 -2.18
N GLY A 6 8.89 -16.04 -1.29
CA GLY A 6 8.95 -14.86 -0.41
C GLY A 6 10.16 -14.86 0.51
N ALA A 7 10.44 -15.99 1.17
CA ALA A 7 11.62 -16.14 2.02
C ALA A 7 12.94 -15.99 1.23
N ARG A 8 13.01 -16.55 0.01
CA ARG A 8 14.18 -16.39 -0.86
C ARG A 8 14.36 -14.93 -1.29
N LEU A 9 13.29 -14.27 -1.67
CA LEU A 9 13.28 -12.87 -2.09
C LEU A 9 13.71 -11.93 -0.95
N GLN A 10 13.22 -12.17 0.27
CA GLN A 10 13.67 -11.42 1.46
C GLN A 10 15.18 -11.54 1.69
N ARG A 11 15.74 -12.76 1.58
CA ARG A 11 17.19 -12.95 1.73
C ARG A 11 17.99 -12.18 0.68
N LEU A 12 17.50 -12.12 -0.56
CA LEU A 12 18.17 -11.41 -1.66
C LEU A 12 18.07 -9.88 -1.54
N LEU A 13 16.93 -9.35 -1.06
CA LEU A 13 16.68 -7.91 -1.02
C LEU A 13 17.11 -7.26 0.29
N LEU A 14 16.86 -7.91 1.42
CA LEU A 14 17.11 -7.33 2.75
C LEU A 14 18.26 -8.06 3.47
N GLY A 15 18.36 -9.37 3.32
CA GLY A 15 19.40 -10.17 3.97
C GLY A 15 19.48 -9.86 5.49
N PRO A 16 20.69 -9.65 6.05
CA PRO A 16 20.87 -9.27 7.45
C PRO A 16 20.21 -7.95 7.85
N ALA A 17 19.96 -7.04 6.90
CA ALA A 17 19.34 -5.74 7.20
C ALA A 17 17.91 -5.89 7.75
N ALA A 18 17.22 -7.01 7.45
CA ALA A 18 15.89 -7.29 7.99
C ALA A 18 15.85 -7.28 9.54
N ALA A 19 16.97 -7.60 10.21
CA ALA A 19 17.06 -7.56 11.67
C ALA A 19 17.02 -6.14 12.26
N HIS A 20 17.21 -5.10 11.44
CA HIS A 20 17.18 -3.70 11.87
C HIS A 20 15.77 -3.09 11.76
N LEU A 21 14.79 -3.83 11.23
CA LEU A 21 13.41 -3.36 11.16
C LEU A 21 12.75 -3.48 12.55
N GLY A 22 12.23 -2.37 13.04
CA GLY A 22 11.40 -2.34 14.24
C GLY A 22 10.01 -2.96 14.03
N SER A 23 9.12 -2.81 15.02
CA SER A 23 7.74 -3.31 14.99
C SER A 23 6.74 -2.42 14.22
N GLY A 24 7.11 -1.19 13.91
CA GLY A 24 6.22 -0.18 13.33
C GLY A 24 5.98 -0.30 11.81
N PRO A 25 5.22 0.64 11.25
CA PRO A 25 5.01 0.75 9.80
C PRO A 25 6.33 0.88 9.03
N VAL A 26 6.37 0.32 7.82
CA VAL A 26 7.56 0.32 6.96
C VAL A 26 7.29 1.06 5.67
N VAL A 27 8.22 1.94 5.28
CA VAL A 27 8.24 2.60 3.98
C VAL A 27 9.41 2.04 3.17
N VAL A 28 9.13 1.48 2.01
CA VAL A 28 10.15 1.03 1.07
C VAL A 28 10.31 2.09 -0.02
N VAL A 29 11.55 2.51 -0.26
CA VAL A 29 11.92 3.41 -1.37
C VAL A 29 12.86 2.65 -2.31
N PRO A 30 12.33 1.88 -3.27
CA PRO A 30 13.15 1.02 -4.10
C PRO A 30 13.63 1.73 -5.38
N PRO A 31 14.78 1.34 -5.95
CA PRO A 31 15.12 1.69 -7.33
C PRO A 31 14.00 1.30 -8.31
N GLY A 32 13.90 1.99 -9.44
CA GLY A 32 12.75 1.85 -10.36
C GLY A 32 12.44 0.41 -10.80
N ARG A 33 13.46 -0.43 -11.05
CA ARG A 33 13.25 -1.84 -11.42
C ARG A 33 12.61 -2.67 -10.29
N LEU A 34 12.79 -2.28 -9.04
CA LEU A 34 12.30 -2.99 -7.87
C LEU A 34 10.95 -2.48 -7.37
N HIS A 35 10.34 -1.49 -8.04
CA HIS A 35 8.97 -1.05 -7.71
C HIS A 35 7.91 -2.16 -7.89
N ARG A 36 8.15 -3.10 -8.80
CA ARG A 36 7.22 -4.21 -9.11
C ARG A 36 7.40 -5.42 -8.19
N VAL A 37 8.36 -5.38 -7.27
CA VAL A 37 8.56 -6.44 -6.30
C VAL A 37 7.31 -6.56 -5.42
N PRO A 38 6.81 -7.78 -5.16
CA PRO A 38 5.70 -7.99 -4.25
C PRO A 38 6.19 -7.86 -2.80
N TRP A 39 6.41 -6.63 -2.32
CA TRP A 39 7.04 -6.36 -1.02
C TRP A 39 6.29 -7.00 0.17
N ALA A 40 4.96 -7.11 0.09
CA ALA A 40 4.13 -7.79 1.10
C ALA A 40 4.31 -9.33 1.13
N LEU A 41 5.00 -9.92 0.14
CA LEU A 41 5.37 -11.34 0.13
C LEU A 41 6.55 -11.64 1.08
N LEU A 42 7.36 -10.63 1.43
CA LEU A 42 8.53 -10.83 2.27
C LEU A 42 8.07 -11.13 3.70
N PRO A 43 8.51 -12.25 4.32
CA PRO A 43 8.07 -12.64 5.66
C PRO A 43 8.12 -11.53 6.72
N VAL A 44 9.15 -10.68 6.71
CA VAL A 44 9.35 -9.60 7.70
C VAL A 44 8.39 -8.42 7.49
N LEU A 45 7.76 -8.31 6.32
CA LEU A 45 6.87 -7.21 5.95
C LEU A 45 5.40 -7.63 5.83
N ARG A 46 5.11 -8.93 5.77
CA ARG A 46 3.77 -9.47 5.49
C ARG A 46 2.69 -8.93 6.42
N ASP A 47 2.99 -8.87 7.71
CA ASP A 47 2.03 -8.47 8.75
C ASP A 47 2.25 -7.02 9.20
N ARG A 48 2.88 -6.19 8.35
CA ARG A 48 3.18 -4.78 8.62
C ARG A 48 2.29 -3.87 7.78
N VAL A 49 1.98 -2.69 8.34
CA VAL A 49 1.54 -1.56 7.53
C VAL A 49 2.70 -1.17 6.62
N LEU A 50 2.51 -1.33 5.32
CA LEU A 50 3.55 -1.20 4.31
C LEU A 50 3.16 -0.14 3.26
N SER A 51 4.06 0.80 3.02
CA SER A 51 3.96 1.75 1.90
C SER A 51 5.18 1.61 0.99
N VAL A 52 4.96 1.68 -0.32
CA VAL A 52 6.05 1.78 -1.31
C VAL A 52 6.00 3.18 -1.90
N SER A 53 7.12 3.90 -1.85
CA SER A 53 7.22 5.27 -2.37
C SER A 53 8.31 5.38 -3.43
N PRO A 54 8.12 6.19 -4.48
CA PRO A 54 9.18 6.47 -5.45
C PRO A 54 10.36 7.25 -4.87
N SER A 55 10.16 7.98 -3.76
CA SER A 55 11.23 8.67 -3.05
C SER A 55 10.89 8.90 -1.56
N ALA A 56 11.90 9.10 -0.73
CA ALA A 56 11.69 9.46 0.68
C ALA A 56 11.05 10.85 0.83
N SER A 57 11.47 11.82 0.02
CA SER A 57 10.95 13.19 0.05
C SER A 57 9.48 13.27 -0.37
N SER A 58 9.05 12.51 -1.38
CA SER A 58 7.64 12.41 -1.77
C SER A 58 6.79 11.84 -0.65
N TRP A 59 7.27 10.80 0.06
CA TRP A 59 6.55 10.22 1.19
C TRP A 59 6.43 11.20 2.36
N LEU A 60 7.51 11.89 2.72
CA LEU A 60 7.48 12.92 3.77
C LEU A 60 6.50 14.05 3.42
N ARG A 61 6.54 14.54 2.18
CA ARG A 61 5.57 15.54 1.70
C ARG A 61 4.13 15.04 1.82
N ALA A 62 3.86 13.80 1.39
CA ALA A 62 2.52 13.23 1.46
C ALA A 62 2.04 13.09 2.91
N ARG A 63 2.91 12.66 3.83
CA ARG A 63 2.62 12.57 5.26
C ARG A 63 2.24 13.91 5.87
N ASP A 64 2.92 14.97 5.45
CA ASP A 64 2.73 16.32 6.00
C ASP A 64 1.62 17.10 5.25
N THR A 65 0.97 16.51 4.24
CA THR A 65 -0.09 17.15 3.45
C THR A 65 -1.43 17.05 4.17
N ALA A 66 -2.06 18.20 4.45
CA ALA A 66 -3.41 18.23 5.01
C ALA A 66 -4.46 17.75 3.98
N PRO A 67 -5.45 16.95 4.39
CA PRO A 67 -6.57 16.58 3.53
C PRO A 67 -7.34 17.82 3.02
N PRO A 68 -7.88 17.78 1.79
CA PRO A 68 -8.68 18.89 1.28
C PRO A 68 -9.97 19.09 2.09
N PRO A 69 -10.39 20.34 2.31
CA PRO A 69 -11.62 20.63 3.02
C PRO A 69 -12.84 20.03 2.28
N GLY A 70 -13.78 19.46 3.03
CA GLY A 70 -15.02 18.89 2.50
C GLY A 70 -14.95 17.41 2.09
N GLY A 71 -13.79 16.75 2.19
CA GLY A 71 -13.70 15.28 2.23
C GLY A 71 -14.37 14.50 1.09
N ARG A 72 -14.54 15.12 -0.08
CA ARG A 72 -15.29 14.53 -1.20
C ARG A 72 -14.62 13.25 -1.68
N GLN A 73 -15.36 12.14 -1.61
CA GLN A 73 -14.90 10.84 -2.07
C GLN A 73 -15.39 10.58 -3.50
N VAL A 74 -14.56 9.93 -4.29
CA VAL A 74 -14.87 9.55 -5.67
C VAL A 74 -14.52 8.07 -5.83
N LEU A 75 -15.49 7.28 -6.26
CA LEU A 75 -15.32 5.86 -6.56
C LEU A 75 -15.24 5.70 -8.09
N VAL A 76 -14.24 4.96 -8.56
CA VAL A 76 -13.97 4.77 -9.99
C VAL A 76 -13.79 3.28 -10.28
N ARG A 77 -14.44 2.77 -11.33
CA ARG A 77 -14.22 1.42 -11.86
C ARG A 77 -13.52 1.46 -13.22
N GLY A 78 -12.67 0.47 -13.47
CA GLY A 78 -12.06 0.26 -14.78
C GLY A 78 -13.01 -0.42 -15.77
N PRO A 79 -12.77 -0.29 -17.09
CA PRO A 79 -13.51 -1.04 -18.10
C PRO A 79 -13.17 -2.54 -18.04
N GLY A 80 -14.11 -3.40 -18.42
CA GLY A 80 -13.85 -4.84 -18.62
C GLY A 80 -13.72 -5.69 -17.35
N LEU A 81 -14.11 -5.16 -16.18
CA LEU A 81 -14.16 -5.96 -14.95
C LEU A 81 -15.22 -7.07 -15.07
N ALA A 82 -14.86 -8.30 -14.71
CA ALA A 82 -15.79 -9.44 -14.72
C ALA A 82 -17.01 -9.21 -13.80
N SER A 83 -16.85 -8.46 -12.71
CA SER A 83 -17.93 -8.06 -11.81
C SER A 83 -18.78 -6.92 -12.34
N GLY A 84 -18.38 -6.27 -13.45
CA GLY A 84 -18.98 -5.01 -13.90
C GLY A 84 -18.85 -3.87 -12.88
N GLY A 85 -17.97 -3.96 -11.89
CA GLY A 85 -17.88 -2.94 -10.84
C GLY A 85 -19.07 -2.91 -9.89
N ALA A 86 -19.72 -4.07 -9.65
CA ALA A 86 -20.86 -4.23 -8.75
C ALA A 86 -20.60 -3.74 -7.31
N GLU A 87 -19.34 -3.64 -6.90
CA GLU A 87 -18.92 -3.09 -5.62
C GLU A 87 -19.11 -1.57 -5.51
N VAL A 88 -19.15 -0.84 -6.63
CA VAL A 88 -19.18 0.64 -6.62
C VAL A 88 -20.49 1.19 -6.04
N PRO A 89 -21.68 0.73 -6.45
CA PRO A 89 -22.94 1.17 -5.84
C PRO A 89 -22.99 0.90 -4.33
N GLU A 90 -22.57 -0.31 -3.91
CA GLU A 90 -22.56 -0.68 -2.48
C GLU A 90 -21.63 0.22 -1.65
N LEU A 91 -20.43 0.51 -2.17
CA LEU A 91 -19.50 1.43 -1.53
C LEU A 91 -20.03 2.88 -1.54
N ALA A 92 -20.70 3.31 -2.61
CA ALA A 92 -21.25 4.65 -2.70
C ALA A 92 -22.30 4.92 -1.62
N GLU A 93 -23.17 3.96 -1.33
CA GLU A 93 -24.16 4.05 -0.24
C GLU A 93 -23.48 4.16 1.13
N ARG A 94 -22.47 3.33 1.39
CA ARG A 94 -21.72 3.36 2.66
C ARG A 94 -21.00 4.70 2.88
N TYR A 95 -20.42 5.24 1.82
CA TYR A 95 -19.71 6.51 1.86
C TYR A 95 -20.64 7.73 1.88
N ALA A 96 -21.85 7.64 1.32
CA ALA A 96 -22.88 8.68 1.45
C ALA A 96 -23.39 8.84 2.89
N GLY A 97 -23.41 7.75 3.67
CA GLY A 97 -23.78 7.77 5.10
C GLY A 97 -22.63 8.14 6.04
N ALA A 98 -21.39 7.99 5.59
CA ALA A 98 -20.20 8.40 6.34
C ALA A 98 -19.91 9.89 6.07
N GLY A 99 -20.44 10.77 6.92
CA GLY A 99 -19.90 12.13 7.01
C GLY A 99 -18.38 12.10 7.18
N PRO A 100 -17.64 13.17 6.82
CA PRO A 100 -16.19 13.17 6.91
C PRO A 100 -15.77 12.78 8.34
N PRO A 101 -14.73 11.95 8.52
CA PRO A 101 -14.22 11.67 9.85
C PRO A 101 -13.82 13.01 10.50
N GLY A 102 -14.37 13.26 11.69
CA GLY A 102 -14.11 14.46 12.49
C GLY A 102 -12.68 14.53 13.01
#